data_AF-S9SAA8-F1
#
_entry.id   AF-S9SAA8-F1
#
_cell.length_a   1.000
_cell.length_b   1.000
_cell.length_c   1.000
_cell.angle_alpha   90.00
_cell.angle_beta   90.00
_cell.angle_gamma   90.00
#
_symmetry.space_group_name_H-M   'P 1'
#
loop_
_entity.id
_entity.type
_entity.pdbx_description
1 polymer ?
#
loop_
_entity_poly.entity_id
_entity_poly.type
_entity_poly.pdbx_seq_one_letter_code
_entity_poly.pdbx_strand_id
1 'polypeptide(L)'
;MPRIRLIAALFGLVLTCFSASAMAGDVRVFAAASLTNALNDIGALYTAKTGDKMVPSYAASSALAKQIEQGAPADVFVSADLKWMDHMVAQKLVDPESRFNLLGNQLVLIVPANSTQGKIDLTPKTDIAALAGEGRIATGNPDSVPVGLYFKQAMERAGQWGAIAPKVAGADSVRAALTLVERGEAPLGVVYATDAAVSPKVKVIGVFPDSMHDPIVYPFALVAGKDSASARAFLDFVRSPEAKGVFVRYGFKVN
;
A
#
# COMPACT_ATOMS: atom_id res chain seq x y z
N MET A 1 -52.50 62.78 -35.40
CA MET A 1 -51.15 63.19 -34.94
C MET A 1 -50.93 62.65 -33.52
N PRO A 2 -49.78 62.01 -33.22
CA PRO A 2 -49.64 61.04 -32.12
C PRO A 2 -48.90 61.61 -30.89
N ARG A 3 -49.12 61.04 -29.69
CA ARG A 3 -48.22 61.16 -28.52
C ARG A 3 -48.21 59.82 -27.77
N ILE A 4 -47.29 58.92 -28.14
CA ILE A 4 -46.06 58.52 -27.42
C ILE A 4 -46.37 57.77 -26.12
N ARG A 5 -46.25 56.43 -26.16
CA ARG A 5 -46.16 55.55 -24.99
C ARG A 5 -44.70 55.47 -24.54
N LEU A 6 -44.41 55.87 -23.31
CA LEU A 6 -43.14 55.59 -22.64
C LEU A 6 -43.16 54.13 -22.15
N ILE A 7 -42.29 53.29 -22.69
CA ILE A 7 -41.94 51.99 -22.12
C ILE A 7 -40.60 52.19 -21.42
N ALA A 8 -40.60 52.18 -20.10
CA ALA A 8 -39.38 52.21 -19.29
C ALA A 8 -38.75 50.81 -19.30
N ALA A 9 -37.57 50.71 -19.92
CA ALA A 9 -36.71 49.54 -19.84
C ALA A 9 -35.95 49.58 -18.51
N LEU A 10 -36.15 48.57 -17.65
CA LEU A 10 -35.33 48.34 -16.46
C LEU A 10 -34.43 47.14 -16.74
N PHE A 11 -33.16 47.41 -16.99
CA PHE A 11 -32.13 46.43 -17.31
C PHE A 11 -31.21 46.24 -16.11
N GLY A 12 -31.14 45.01 -15.60
CA GLY A 12 -29.92 44.37 -15.08
C GLY A 12 -29.44 44.70 -13.66
N LEU A 13 -29.40 43.68 -12.80
CA LEU A 13 -28.15 42.99 -12.44
C LEU A 13 -28.49 41.71 -11.65
N VAL A 14 -28.55 40.57 -12.34
CA VAL A 14 -28.60 39.26 -11.67
C VAL A 14 -27.14 38.82 -11.48
N LEU A 15 -26.65 38.90 -10.25
CA LEU A 15 -25.42 38.20 -9.84
C LEU A 15 -25.70 36.70 -9.87
N THR A 16 -25.39 36.04 -10.98
CA THR A 16 -25.26 34.59 -11.01
C THR A 16 -23.96 34.22 -10.31
N CYS A 17 -24.07 33.80 -9.05
CA CYS A 17 -23.03 33.01 -8.40
C CYS A 17 -22.84 31.74 -9.24
N PHE A 18 -21.83 31.73 -10.10
CA PHE A 18 -21.27 30.49 -10.63
C PHE A 18 -20.60 29.78 -9.45
N SER A 19 -21.38 28.95 -8.75
CA SER A 19 -20.81 27.86 -7.98
C SER A 19 -20.12 26.96 -9.01
N ALA A 20 -18.81 27.10 -9.15
CA ALA A 20 -18.02 26.12 -9.86
C ALA A 20 -18.27 24.78 -9.17
N SER A 21 -19.12 23.95 -9.76
CA SER A 21 -19.18 22.54 -9.40
C SER A 21 -17.78 22.02 -9.64
N ALA A 22 -17.01 21.83 -8.57
CA ALA A 22 -15.74 21.14 -8.63
C ALA A 22 -16.05 19.80 -9.33
N MET A 23 -15.54 19.64 -10.55
CA MET A 23 -15.69 18.38 -11.25
C MET A 23 -14.97 17.35 -10.39
N ALA A 24 -15.74 16.41 -9.83
CA ALA A 24 -15.22 15.29 -9.07
C ALA A 24 -14.10 14.63 -9.89
N GLY A 25 -12.87 14.75 -9.42
CA GLY A 25 -11.70 14.24 -10.11
C GLY A 25 -11.39 12.83 -9.63
N ASP A 26 -11.27 11.90 -10.57
CA ASP A 26 -10.78 10.55 -10.27
C ASP A 26 -9.26 10.60 -10.10
N VAL A 27 -8.74 10.08 -8.98
CA VAL A 27 -7.31 9.88 -8.75
C VAL A 27 -6.97 8.39 -8.82
N ARG A 28 -6.11 8.00 -9.77
CA ARG A 28 -5.67 6.62 -9.95
C ARG A 28 -4.49 6.33 -9.04
N VAL A 29 -4.69 5.44 -8.08
CA VAL A 29 -3.71 5.14 -7.04
C VAL A 29 -3.17 3.73 -7.23
N PHE A 30 -1.90 3.62 -7.60
CA PHE A 30 -1.19 2.35 -7.66
C PHE A 30 -0.53 2.11 -6.30
N ALA A 31 -1.07 1.18 -5.53
CA ALA A 31 -0.66 0.97 -4.15
C ALA A 31 -0.29 -0.49 -3.84
N ALA A 32 0.72 -0.66 -3.01
CA ALA A 32 1.14 -1.98 -2.52
C ALA A 32 -0.04 -2.79 -1.97
N ALA A 33 -0.12 -4.08 -2.30
CA ALA A 33 -1.23 -4.95 -1.94
C ALA A 33 -1.50 -5.10 -0.43
N SER A 34 -0.54 -4.80 0.43
CA SER A 34 -0.76 -4.77 1.89
C SER A 34 -1.68 -3.62 2.33
N LEU A 35 -1.80 -2.56 1.52
CA LEU A 35 -2.63 -1.39 1.79
C LEU A 35 -4.10 -1.55 1.43
N THR A 36 -4.49 -2.63 0.74
CA THR A 36 -5.82 -2.81 0.14
C THR A 36 -6.98 -2.43 1.07
N ASN A 37 -7.03 -3.02 2.27
CA ASN A 37 -8.14 -2.77 3.20
C ASN A 37 -8.14 -1.32 3.72
N ALA A 38 -6.99 -0.80 4.11
CA ALA A 38 -6.86 0.56 4.63
C ALA A 38 -7.22 1.61 3.57
N LEU A 39 -6.70 1.45 2.35
CA LEU A 39 -6.96 2.38 1.26
C LEU A 39 -8.38 2.28 0.70
N ASN A 40 -9.04 1.12 0.78
CA ASN A 40 -10.47 1.03 0.45
C ASN A 40 -11.33 1.85 1.43
N ASP A 41 -11.09 1.72 2.73
CA ASP A 41 -11.79 2.51 3.75
C ASP A 41 -11.48 4.00 3.63
N ILE A 42 -10.21 4.36 3.40
CA ILE A 42 -9.79 5.75 3.18
C ILE A 42 -10.40 6.29 1.88
N GLY A 43 -10.47 5.50 0.82
CA GLY A 43 -11.10 5.90 -0.45
C GLY A 43 -12.59 6.19 -0.28
N ALA A 44 -13.30 5.37 0.50
CA ALA A 44 -14.69 5.62 0.84
C ALA A 44 -14.86 6.91 1.66
N LEU A 45 -13.99 7.15 2.66
CA LEU A 45 -14.00 8.37 3.46
C LEU A 45 -13.65 9.62 2.63
N TYR A 46 -12.67 9.51 1.73
CA TYR A 46 -12.26 10.56 0.81
C TYR A 46 -13.43 10.96 -0.09
N THR A 47 -14.11 9.97 -0.68
CA THR A 47 -15.30 10.18 -1.52
C THR A 47 -16.41 10.86 -0.75
N ALA A 48 -16.70 10.40 0.47
CA ALA A 48 -17.75 10.98 1.29
C ALA A 48 -17.47 12.45 1.68
N LYS A 49 -16.20 12.83 1.87
CA LYS A 49 -15.82 14.18 2.31
C LYS A 49 -15.64 15.18 1.15
N THR A 50 -15.14 14.72 0.01
CA THR A 50 -14.70 15.61 -1.07
C THR A 50 -15.57 15.53 -2.31
N GLY A 51 -16.28 14.41 -2.51
CA GLY A 51 -16.94 14.08 -3.77
C GLY A 51 -15.99 13.51 -4.84
N ASP A 52 -14.67 13.65 -4.68
CA ASP A 52 -13.65 13.06 -5.54
C ASP A 52 -13.51 11.55 -5.29
N LYS A 53 -13.06 10.80 -6.30
CA LYS A 53 -12.94 9.33 -6.18
C LYS A 53 -11.50 8.89 -6.26
N MET A 54 -11.13 8.01 -5.34
CA MET A 54 -9.91 7.22 -5.48
C MET A 54 -10.19 5.94 -6.25
N VAL A 55 -9.42 5.69 -7.31
CA VAL A 55 -9.50 4.51 -8.16
C VAL A 55 -8.24 3.66 -7.91
N PRO A 56 -8.31 2.61 -7.08
CA PRO A 56 -7.12 1.87 -6.69
C PRO A 56 -6.75 0.78 -7.72
N SER A 57 -5.46 0.54 -7.86
CA SER A 57 -4.88 -0.68 -8.40
C SER A 57 -3.91 -1.25 -7.37
N TYR A 58 -4.13 -2.50 -6.96
CA TYR A 58 -3.34 -3.16 -5.93
C TYR A 58 -2.55 -4.33 -6.51
N ALA A 59 -1.23 -4.31 -6.31
CA ALA A 59 -0.33 -5.42 -6.61
C ALA A 59 0.95 -5.29 -5.77
N ALA A 60 1.96 -6.14 -6.02
CA ALA A 60 3.29 -5.86 -5.47
C ALA A 60 3.82 -4.52 -6.00
N SER A 61 4.51 -3.76 -5.14
CA SER A 61 5.13 -2.49 -5.53
C SER A 61 6.05 -2.62 -6.74
N SER A 62 6.73 -3.77 -6.87
CA SER A 62 7.53 -4.13 -8.05
C SER A 62 6.73 -4.21 -9.34
N ALA A 63 5.57 -4.87 -9.31
CA ALA A 63 4.70 -5.00 -10.47
C ALA A 63 4.10 -3.64 -10.86
N LEU A 64 3.67 -2.85 -9.87
CA LEU A 64 3.12 -1.51 -10.08
C LEU A 64 4.16 -0.54 -10.65
N ALA A 65 5.38 -0.55 -10.12
CA ALA A 65 6.49 0.24 -10.66
C ALA A 65 6.74 -0.09 -12.14
N LYS A 66 6.83 -1.38 -12.48
CA LYS A 66 6.98 -1.84 -13.86
C LYS A 66 5.82 -1.45 -14.77
N GLN A 67 4.58 -1.47 -14.26
CA GLN A 67 3.43 -1.00 -15.03
C GLN A 67 3.53 0.50 -15.33
N ILE A 68 3.96 1.31 -14.36
CA ILE A 68 4.17 2.76 -14.57
C ILE A 68 5.32 3.00 -15.55
N GLU A 69 6.42 2.25 -15.46
CA GLU A 69 7.51 2.27 -16.47
C GLU A 69 7.00 1.97 -17.88
N GLN A 70 6.02 1.09 -18.00
CA GLN A 70 5.37 0.72 -19.26
C GLN A 70 4.27 1.69 -19.70
N GLY A 71 4.06 2.80 -18.97
CA GLY A 71 3.10 3.85 -19.33
C GLY A 71 1.70 3.69 -18.73
N ALA A 72 1.51 2.83 -17.73
CA ALA A 72 0.24 2.75 -17.01
C ALA A 72 -0.10 4.12 -16.38
N PRO A 73 -1.35 4.61 -16.52
CA PRO A 73 -1.71 5.97 -16.15
C PRO A 73 -2.02 6.09 -14.65
N ALA A 74 -1.08 5.79 -13.76
CA ALA A 74 -1.23 6.07 -12.34
C ALA A 74 -0.96 7.56 -12.05
N ASP A 75 -1.70 8.15 -11.11
CA ASP A 75 -1.48 9.51 -10.64
C ASP A 75 -0.63 9.52 -9.35
N VAL A 76 -0.85 8.53 -8.49
CA VAL A 76 -0.12 8.32 -7.23
C VAL A 76 0.46 6.92 -7.19
N PHE A 77 1.72 6.80 -6.78
CA PHE A 77 2.39 5.54 -6.48
C PHE A 77 2.65 5.41 -4.98
N VAL A 78 2.30 4.25 -4.42
CA VAL A 78 2.55 3.91 -3.02
C VAL A 78 3.28 2.57 -2.92
N SER A 79 4.55 2.64 -2.53
CA SER A 79 5.39 1.44 -2.36
C SER A 79 5.30 0.88 -0.93
N ALA A 80 5.63 -0.39 -0.75
CA ALA A 80 5.86 -1.01 0.56
C ALA A 80 7.34 -1.02 0.98
N ASP A 81 8.21 -0.43 0.16
CA ASP A 81 9.61 -0.20 0.48
C ASP A 81 10.13 1.11 -0.13
N LEU A 82 11.29 1.54 0.37
CA LEU A 82 12.03 2.65 -0.22
C LEU A 82 12.67 2.23 -1.55
N LYS A 83 13.11 0.97 -1.70
CA LYS A 83 13.83 0.49 -2.88
C LYS A 83 13.08 0.74 -4.19
N TRP A 84 11.80 0.38 -4.28
CA TRP A 84 11.01 0.62 -5.50
C TRP A 84 10.68 2.10 -5.68
N MET A 85 10.49 2.86 -4.60
CA MET A 85 10.30 4.30 -4.73
C MET A 85 11.57 5.01 -5.21
N ASP A 86 12.73 4.64 -4.68
CA ASP A 86 14.05 5.15 -5.08
C ASP A 86 14.34 4.79 -6.53
N HIS A 87 14.01 3.56 -6.95
CA HIS A 87 14.09 3.14 -8.35
C HIS A 87 13.22 4.03 -9.25
N MET A 88 11.96 4.28 -8.87
CA MET A 88 11.06 5.15 -9.63
C MET A 88 11.58 6.60 -9.71
N VAL A 89 12.18 7.12 -8.64
CA VAL A 89 12.83 8.45 -8.64
C VAL A 89 14.02 8.46 -9.61
N ALA A 90 14.87 7.43 -9.56
CA ALA A 90 16.03 7.30 -10.44
C ALA A 90 15.63 7.20 -11.93
N GLN A 91 14.50 6.55 -12.22
CA GLN A 91 13.89 6.49 -13.56
C GLN A 91 13.14 7.77 -13.95
N LYS A 92 13.05 8.78 -13.07
CA LYS A 92 12.28 10.03 -13.26
C LYS A 92 10.79 9.79 -13.52
N LEU A 93 10.24 8.73 -12.94
CA LEU A 93 8.84 8.33 -13.10
C LEU A 93 7.95 8.77 -11.93
N VAL A 94 8.54 9.27 -10.85
CA VAL A 94 7.82 9.95 -9.76
C VAL A 94 8.45 11.31 -9.51
N ASP A 95 7.64 12.24 -9.04
CA ASP A 95 8.10 13.55 -8.61
C ASP A 95 8.76 13.43 -7.21
N PRO A 96 10.08 13.65 -7.08
CA PRO A 96 10.77 13.54 -5.81
C PRO A 96 10.31 14.57 -4.77
N GLU A 97 9.80 15.74 -5.19
CA GLU A 97 9.33 16.79 -4.28
C GLU A 97 7.99 16.42 -3.62
N SER A 98 7.19 15.60 -4.32
CA SER A 98 5.93 15.09 -3.80
C SER A 98 6.08 13.91 -2.83
N ARG A 99 7.28 13.32 -2.76
CA ARG A 99 7.50 12.08 -2.00
C ARG A 99 7.48 12.32 -0.50
N PHE A 100 6.76 11.47 0.23
CA PHE A 100 6.84 11.41 1.69
C PHE A 100 6.67 10.00 2.23
N ASN A 101 7.32 9.71 3.35
CA ASN A 101 7.19 8.45 4.08
C ASN A 101 6.06 8.56 5.10
N LEU A 102 5.00 7.77 4.96
CA LEU A 102 3.83 7.89 5.82
C LEU A 102 3.71 6.74 6.83
N LEU A 103 3.96 5.52 6.39
CA LEU A 103 3.65 4.32 7.18
C LEU A 103 4.88 3.47 7.42
N GLY A 104 4.84 2.74 8.52
CA GLY A 104 5.71 1.61 8.78
C GLY A 104 4.93 0.35 9.15
N ASN A 105 5.63 -0.77 9.20
CA ASN A 105 5.02 -2.07 9.47
C ASN A 105 6.03 -3.02 10.14
N GLN A 106 5.61 -4.25 10.45
CA GLN A 106 6.45 -5.30 11.00
C GLN A 106 6.36 -6.55 10.14
N LEU A 107 7.48 -7.24 10.00
CA LEU A 107 7.53 -8.54 9.33
C LEU A 107 7.13 -9.63 10.35
N VAL A 108 6.22 -10.51 9.98
CA VAL A 108 5.69 -11.55 10.89
C VAL A 108 5.69 -12.92 10.24
N LEU A 109 5.88 -13.94 11.07
CA LEU A 109 5.72 -15.34 10.72
C LEU A 109 4.31 -15.79 11.06
N ILE A 110 3.62 -16.34 10.08
CA ILE A 110 2.23 -16.81 10.19
C ILE A 110 2.11 -18.29 9.86
N VAL A 111 1.06 -18.89 10.41
CA VAL A 111 0.59 -20.25 10.12
C VAL A 111 -0.91 -20.23 9.87
N PRO A 112 -1.51 -21.28 9.26
CA PRO A 112 -2.95 -21.43 9.23
C PRO A 112 -3.55 -21.36 10.65
N ALA A 113 -4.73 -20.77 10.80
CA ALA A 113 -5.34 -20.56 12.12
C ALA A 113 -5.55 -21.86 12.91
N ASN A 114 -5.81 -22.97 12.21
CA ASN A 114 -5.97 -24.30 12.78
C ASN A 114 -4.64 -25.06 13.05
N SER A 115 -3.48 -24.47 12.74
CA SER A 115 -2.17 -25.08 13.03
C SER A 115 -1.96 -25.26 14.53
N THR A 116 -1.27 -26.33 14.94
CA THR A 116 -0.88 -26.59 16.33
C THR A 116 0.37 -25.81 16.76
N GLN A 117 1.07 -25.16 15.83
CA GLN A 117 2.24 -24.34 16.15
C GLN A 117 1.85 -23.17 17.07
N GLY A 118 2.59 -23.05 18.18
CA GLY A 118 2.43 -22.00 19.18
C GLY A 118 3.25 -20.74 18.87
N LYS A 119 3.19 -19.75 19.76
CA LYS A 119 4.02 -18.55 19.67
C LYS A 119 5.50 -18.90 19.88
N ILE A 120 6.37 -18.20 19.16
CA ILE A 120 7.80 -18.35 19.13
C ILE A 120 8.42 -16.96 19.26
N ASP A 121 9.42 -16.85 20.13
CA ASP A 121 10.29 -15.67 20.16
C ASP A 121 11.30 -15.79 19.02
N LEU A 122 11.11 -15.02 17.95
CA LEU A 122 11.98 -15.08 16.78
C LEU A 122 13.28 -14.33 17.09
N THR A 123 14.38 -15.04 16.90
CA THR A 123 15.73 -14.49 17.02
C THR A 123 16.51 -14.82 15.74
N PRO A 124 17.68 -14.19 15.51
CA PRO A 124 18.55 -14.58 14.40
C PRO A 124 19.00 -16.06 14.44
N LYS A 125 18.85 -16.75 15.57
CA LYS A 125 19.20 -18.16 15.74
C LYS A 125 18.01 -19.11 15.54
N THR A 126 16.79 -18.59 15.39
CA THR A 126 15.61 -19.43 15.19
C THR A 126 15.70 -20.11 13.84
N ASP A 127 15.62 -21.44 13.81
CA ASP A 127 15.67 -22.22 12.57
C ASP A 127 14.30 -22.24 11.88
N ILE A 128 14.06 -21.24 11.03
CA ILE A 128 12.80 -21.11 10.29
C ILE A 128 12.60 -22.27 9.30
N ALA A 129 13.69 -22.85 8.78
CA ALA A 129 13.62 -23.98 7.85
C ALA A 129 13.11 -25.25 8.56
N ALA A 130 13.57 -25.50 9.80
CA ALA A 130 13.06 -26.58 10.63
C ALA A 130 11.58 -26.39 11.00
N LEU A 131 11.15 -25.15 11.28
CA LEU A 131 9.74 -24.85 11.56
C LEU A 131 8.84 -25.15 10.35
N ALA A 132 9.36 -25.03 9.13
CA ALA A 132 8.62 -25.37 7.91
C ALA A 132 8.50 -26.88 7.69
N GLY A 133 9.34 -27.69 8.34
CA GLY A 133 9.48 -29.12 8.06
C GLY A 133 9.76 -29.36 6.59
N GLU A 134 9.05 -30.31 5.97
CA GLU A 134 9.13 -30.58 4.52
C GLU A 134 8.37 -29.56 3.66
N GLY A 135 7.61 -28.65 4.28
CA GLY A 135 6.81 -27.66 3.58
C GLY A 135 7.59 -26.46 3.04
N ARG A 136 6.89 -25.68 2.21
CA ARG A 136 7.38 -24.40 1.69
C ARG A 136 7.04 -23.25 2.65
N ILE A 137 7.79 -22.16 2.56
CA ILE A 137 7.54 -20.91 3.28
C ILE A 137 6.96 -19.91 2.27
N ALA A 138 5.67 -19.59 2.40
CA ALA A 138 5.01 -18.61 1.54
C ALA A 138 5.45 -17.19 1.86
N THR A 139 5.96 -16.46 0.87
CA THR A 139 6.22 -15.02 0.99
C THR A 139 6.14 -14.38 -0.40
N GLY A 140 6.45 -13.10 -0.53
CA GLY A 140 6.62 -12.48 -1.84
C GLY A 140 7.86 -13.04 -2.55
N ASN A 141 7.89 -12.99 -3.88
CA ASN A 141 9.09 -13.33 -4.64
C ASN A 141 10.31 -12.55 -4.09
N PRO A 142 11.38 -13.23 -3.63
CA PRO A 142 12.45 -12.64 -2.85
C PRO A 142 13.41 -11.76 -3.66
N ASP A 143 13.25 -11.72 -4.98
CA ASP A 143 14.09 -10.89 -5.86
C ASP A 143 13.38 -9.58 -6.27
N SER A 144 12.09 -9.42 -5.94
CA SER A 144 11.33 -8.26 -6.40
C SER A 144 10.25 -7.78 -5.45
N VAL A 145 9.47 -8.65 -4.81
CA VAL A 145 8.33 -8.22 -3.99
C VAL A 145 8.84 -7.73 -2.63
N PRO A 146 8.44 -6.53 -2.15
CA PRO A 146 8.97 -5.94 -0.91
C PRO A 146 9.01 -6.90 0.29
N VAL A 147 7.93 -7.62 0.58
CA VAL A 147 7.90 -8.56 1.72
C VAL A 147 8.92 -9.70 1.57
N GLY A 148 9.13 -10.16 0.33
CA GLY A 148 10.13 -11.17 0.00
C GLY A 148 11.55 -10.64 0.12
N LEU A 149 11.77 -9.38 -0.28
CA LEU A 149 13.05 -8.68 -0.08
C LEU A 149 13.38 -8.52 1.41
N TYR A 150 12.42 -8.09 2.23
CA TYR A 150 12.63 -7.99 3.68
C TYR A 150 12.85 -9.37 4.33
N PHE A 151 12.14 -10.41 3.88
CA PHE A 151 12.38 -11.75 4.39
C PHE A 151 13.75 -12.30 3.98
N LYS A 152 14.16 -12.12 2.73
CA LYS A 152 15.50 -12.46 2.24
C LYS A 152 16.56 -11.75 3.07
N GLN A 153 16.41 -10.45 3.28
CA GLN A 153 17.31 -9.66 4.11
C GLN A 153 17.38 -10.19 5.55
N ALA A 154 16.23 -10.51 6.17
CA ALA A 154 16.17 -11.09 7.50
C ALA A 154 16.98 -12.39 7.60
N MET A 155 16.87 -13.25 6.61
CA MET A 155 17.57 -14.53 6.57
C MET A 155 19.05 -14.38 6.16
N GLU A 156 19.40 -13.40 5.35
CA GLU A 156 20.79 -13.06 5.04
C GLU A 156 21.52 -12.53 6.28
N ARG A 157 20.93 -11.60 7.04
CA ARG A 157 21.51 -11.11 8.30
C ARG A 157 21.62 -12.19 9.38
N ALA A 158 20.72 -13.17 9.37
CA ALA A 158 20.80 -14.35 10.24
C ALA A 158 21.81 -15.41 9.75
N GLY A 159 22.37 -15.27 8.55
CA GLY A 159 23.23 -16.29 7.94
C GLY A 159 22.49 -17.58 7.53
N GLN A 160 21.16 -17.53 7.43
CA GLN A 160 20.29 -18.68 7.15
C GLN A 160 19.76 -18.74 5.72
N TRP A 161 19.97 -17.69 4.91
CA TRP A 161 19.36 -17.60 3.58
C TRP A 161 19.65 -18.81 2.68
N GLY A 162 20.85 -19.39 2.73
CA GLY A 162 21.18 -20.59 1.94
C GLY A 162 20.25 -21.79 2.21
N ALA A 163 19.82 -21.98 3.46
CA ALA A 163 18.88 -23.05 3.83
C ALA A 163 17.43 -22.67 3.53
N ILE A 164 17.10 -21.38 3.56
CA ILE A 164 15.73 -20.87 3.37
C ILE A 164 15.37 -20.73 1.89
N ALA A 165 16.27 -20.22 1.06
CA ALA A 165 16.06 -19.98 -0.37
C ALA A 165 15.36 -21.14 -1.11
N PRO A 166 15.81 -22.41 -0.98
CA PRO A 166 15.16 -23.53 -1.68
C PRO A 166 13.76 -23.86 -1.15
N LYS A 167 13.39 -23.41 0.07
CA LYS A 167 12.06 -23.62 0.68
C LYS A 167 11.06 -22.50 0.38
N VAL A 168 11.49 -21.37 -0.18
CA VAL A 168 10.59 -20.24 -0.47
C VAL A 168 9.55 -20.63 -1.54
N ALA A 169 8.29 -20.37 -1.24
CA ALA A 169 7.22 -20.26 -2.23
C ALA A 169 6.97 -18.77 -2.49
N GLY A 170 7.69 -18.23 -3.49
CA GLY A 170 7.66 -16.82 -3.83
C GLY A 170 6.42 -16.46 -4.65
N ALA A 171 5.50 -15.69 -4.07
CA ALA A 171 4.26 -15.25 -4.69
C ALA A 171 4.37 -13.84 -5.30
N ASP A 172 3.42 -13.50 -6.18
CA ASP A 172 3.39 -12.22 -6.90
C ASP A 172 3.06 -11.01 -6.02
N SER A 173 2.58 -11.22 -4.79
CA SER A 173 2.38 -10.18 -3.79
C SER A 173 2.31 -10.78 -2.39
N VAL A 174 2.40 -9.92 -1.37
CA VAL A 174 2.20 -10.35 0.03
C VAL A 174 0.80 -10.91 0.27
N ARG A 175 -0.23 -10.41 -0.44
CA ARG A 175 -1.60 -10.94 -0.34
C ARG A 175 -1.74 -12.31 -0.98
N ALA A 176 -1.04 -12.56 -2.10
CA ALA A 176 -0.98 -13.89 -2.69
C ALA A 176 -0.27 -14.89 -1.75
N ALA A 177 0.83 -14.47 -1.09
CA ALA A 177 1.51 -15.28 -0.09
C ALA A 177 0.62 -15.58 1.12
N LEU A 178 -0.10 -14.57 1.64
CA LEU A 178 -1.09 -14.75 2.70
C LEU A 178 -2.10 -15.83 2.32
N THR A 179 -2.67 -15.76 1.12
CA THR A 179 -3.66 -16.73 0.65
C THR A 179 -3.14 -18.17 0.59
N LEU A 180 -1.87 -18.40 0.26
CA LEU A 180 -1.27 -19.74 0.33
C LEU A 180 -1.34 -20.32 1.75
N VAL A 181 -1.09 -19.49 2.77
CA VAL A 181 -1.20 -19.90 4.18
C VAL A 181 -2.66 -20.05 4.60
N GLU A 182 -3.55 -19.14 4.20
CA GLU A 182 -4.98 -19.23 4.50
C GLU A 182 -5.60 -20.54 4.00
N ARG A 183 -5.09 -21.07 2.88
CA ARG A 183 -5.54 -22.32 2.26
C ARG A 183 -4.80 -23.56 2.76
N GLY A 184 -3.78 -23.39 3.59
CA GLY A 184 -2.92 -24.48 4.05
C GLY A 184 -2.02 -25.07 2.96
N GLU A 185 -1.86 -24.38 1.82
CA GLU A 185 -0.96 -24.77 0.73
C GLU A 185 0.52 -24.57 1.13
N ALA A 186 0.78 -23.67 2.09
CA ALA A 186 2.05 -23.52 2.78
C ALA A 186 1.83 -23.56 4.30
N PRO A 187 2.60 -24.38 5.06
CA PRO A 187 2.45 -24.46 6.52
C PRO A 187 2.93 -23.20 7.25
N LEU A 188 3.86 -22.45 6.63
CA LEU A 188 4.36 -21.18 7.12
C LEU A 188 4.26 -20.12 6.04
N GLY A 189 4.09 -18.88 6.47
CA GLY A 189 4.35 -17.74 5.61
C GLY A 189 4.94 -16.55 6.34
N VAL A 190 5.55 -15.67 5.56
CA VAL A 190 6.13 -14.41 6.02
C VAL A 190 5.42 -13.27 5.31
N VAL A 191 4.67 -12.51 6.09
CA VAL A 191 3.80 -11.40 5.64
C VAL A 191 4.03 -10.17 6.53
N TYR A 192 3.32 -9.08 6.29
CA TYR A 192 3.29 -7.97 7.24
C TYR A 192 2.26 -8.19 8.34
N ALA A 193 2.48 -7.59 9.52
CA ALA A 193 1.55 -7.69 10.64
C ALA A 193 0.12 -7.23 10.26
N THR A 194 0.01 -6.20 9.42
CA THR A 194 -1.26 -5.68 8.90
C THR A 194 -1.98 -6.66 7.98
N ASP A 195 -1.25 -7.51 7.26
CA ASP A 195 -1.85 -8.55 6.41
C ASP A 195 -2.46 -9.66 7.26
N ALA A 196 -1.74 -10.08 8.30
CA ALA A 196 -2.22 -11.06 9.26
C ALA A 196 -3.43 -10.53 10.06
N ALA A 197 -3.41 -9.25 10.44
CA ALA A 197 -4.47 -8.64 11.25
C ALA A 197 -5.85 -8.63 10.58
N VAL A 198 -5.91 -8.63 9.24
CA VAL A 198 -7.18 -8.62 8.50
C VAL A 198 -7.67 -10.01 8.09
N SER A 199 -6.92 -11.07 8.39
CA SER A 199 -7.30 -12.44 8.04
C SER A 199 -7.56 -13.28 9.29
N PRO A 200 -8.79 -13.78 9.50
CA PRO A 200 -9.09 -14.72 10.59
C PRO A 200 -8.59 -16.14 10.30
N LYS A 201 -8.06 -16.40 9.09
CA LYS A 201 -7.64 -17.73 8.62
C LYS A 201 -6.19 -18.05 8.91
N VAL A 202 -5.43 -17.08 9.42
CA VAL A 202 -4.05 -17.25 9.83
C VAL A 202 -3.87 -16.74 11.26
N LYS A 203 -2.77 -17.13 11.89
CA LYS A 203 -2.34 -16.54 13.15
C LYS A 203 -0.86 -16.23 13.11
N VAL A 204 -0.47 -15.14 13.76
CA VAL A 204 0.93 -14.78 13.95
C VAL A 204 1.52 -15.67 15.03
N ILE A 205 2.62 -16.35 14.71
CA ILE A 205 3.39 -17.15 15.65
C ILE A 205 4.70 -16.47 16.04
N GLY A 206 5.15 -15.44 15.32
CA GLY A 206 6.36 -14.70 15.69
C GLY A 206 6.48 -13.39 14.92
N VAL A 207 7.22 -12.45 15.49
CA VAL A 207 7.55 -11.15 14.88
C VAL A 207 9.04 -11.11 14.66
N PHE A 208 9.50 -10.83 13.44
CA PHE A 208 10.93 -10.74 13.17
C PHE A 208 11.51 -9.52 13.90
N PRO A 209 12.67 -9.64 14.58
CA PRO A 209 13.37 -8.50 15.16
C PRO A 209 13.68 -7.43 14.11
N ASP A 210 13.44 -6.16 14.45
CA ASP A 210 13.73 -5.02 13.57
C ASP A 210 15.22 -4.94 13.16
N SER A 211 16.14 -5.56 13.91
CA SER A 211 17.56 -5.65 13.57
C SER A 211 17.86 -6.57 12.37
N MET A 212 16.93 -7.47 12.02
CA MET A 212 17.13 -8.46 10.96
C MET A 212 16.85 -7.90 9.56
N HIS A 213 16.08 -6.82 9.43
CA HIS A 213 15.80 -6.21 8.14
C HIS A 213 15.86 -4.68 8.24
N ASP A 214 15.81 -3.97 7.12
CA ASP A 214 15.65 -2.53 7.11
C ASP A 214 14.25 -2.16 7.61
N PRO A 215 14.06 -0.92 8.11
CA PRO A 215 12.74 -0.45 8.47
C PRO A 215 11.76 -0.60 7.31
N ILE A 216 10.63 -1.25 7.55
CA ILE A 216 9.57 -1.34 6.55
C ILE A 216 8.88 0.02 6.49
N VAL A 217 9.00 0.71 5.36
CA VAL A 217 8.45 2.05 5.14
C VAL A 217 7.63 2.11 3.86
N TYR A 218 6.49 2.79 3.92
CA TYR A 218 5.60 3.02 2.78
C TYR A 218 5.67 4.48 2.32
N PRO A 219 6.46 4.77 1.28
CA PRO A 219 6.47 6.09 0.66
C PRO A 219 5.29 6.26 -0.30
N PHE A 220 4.75 7.48 -0.32
CA PHE A 220 3.74 7.97 -1.25
C PHE A 220 4.40 9.02 -2.13
N ALA A 221 4.07 9.06 -3.41
CA ALA A 221 4.52 10.10 -4.33
C ALA A 221 3.54 10.25 -5.51
N LEU A 222 3.54 11.43 -6.13
CA LEU A 222 2.95 11.66 -7.44
C LEU A 222 3.79 10.99 -8.51
N VAL A 223 3.14 10.41 -9.51
CA VAL A 223 3.80 9.99 -10.75
C VAL A 223 4.20 11.23 -11.55
N ALA A 224 5.36 11.19 -12.21
CA ALA A 224 5.91 12.33 -12.93
C ALA A 224 4.92 12.83 -14.01
N GLY A 225 4.69 14.15 -14.05
CA GLY A 225 3.74 14.76 -14.98
C GLY A 225 2.25 14.50 -14.66
N LYS A 226 1.94 13.96 -13.47
CA LYS A 226 0.57 13.69 -13.00
C LYS A 226 0.15 14.59 -11.83
N ASP A 227 0.88 15.68 -11.59
CA ASP A 227 0.44 16.71 -10.66
C ASP A 227 -0.89 17.32 -11.13
N SER A 228 -1.92 17.08 -10.34
CA SER A 228 -3.25 17.65 -10.49
C SER A 228 -3.79 18.03 -9.12
N ALA A 229 -4.81 18.90 -9.11
CA ALA A 229 -5.49 19.28 -7.88
C ALA A 229 -6.03 18.06 -7.12
N SER A 230 -6.64 17.10 -7.81
CA SER A 230 -7.18 15.88 -7.21
C SER A 230 -6.09 14.95 -6.67
N ALA A 231 -4.97 14.79 -7.37
CA ALA A 231 -3.87 13.97 -6.88
C ALA A 231 -3.21 14.57 -5.63
N ARG A 232 -3.00 15.89 -5.60
CA ARG A 232 -2.54 16.61 -4.40
C ARG A 232 -3.54 16.51 -3.25
N ALA A 233 -4.82 16.74 -3.52
CA ALA A 233 -5.88 16.64 -2.52
C ALA A 233 -5.92 15.24 -1.89
N PHE A 234 -5.72 14.17 -2.67
CA PHE A 234 -5.60 12.82 -2.12
C PHE A 234 -4.35 12.63 -1.27
N LEU A 235 -3.18 13.12 -1.69
CA LEU A 235 -1.95 13.06 -0.88
C LEU A 235 -2.07 13.86 0.43
N ASP A 236 -2.80 14.97 0.42
CA ASP A 236 -3.15 15.70 1.63
C ASP A 236 -4.13 14.91 2.51
N PHE A 237 -5.13 14.29 1.89
CA PHE A 237 -6.14 13.51 2.60
C PHE A 237 -5.54 12.30 3.32
N VAL A 238 -4.63 11.55 2.70
CA VAL A 238 -3.99 10.39 3.36
C VAL A 238 -3.12 10.80 4.57
N ARG A 239 -2.73 12.08 4.66
CA ARG A 239 -2.01 12.66 5.79
C ARG A 239 -2.92 13.23 6.88
N SER A 240 -4.23 13.34 6.62
CA SER A 240 -5.22 13.83 7.59
C SER A 240 -5.30 12.94 8.85
N PRO A 241 -5.71 13.49 10.01
CA PRO A 241 -5.94 12.71 11.22
C PRO A 241 -6.91 11.54 11.02
N GLU A 242 -7.97 11.72 10.22
CA GLU A 242 -8.96 10.67 9.95
C GLU A 242 -8.36 9.51 9.15
N ALA A 243 -7.59 9.80 8.10
CA ALA A 243 -6.92 8.76 7.31
C ALA A 243 -5.84 8.04 8.14
N LYS A 244 -5.04 8.80 8.92
CA LYS A 244 -4.07 8.24 9.87
C LYS A 244 -4.75 7.31 10.88
N GLY A 245 -5.93 7.67 11.39
CA GLY A 245 -6.73 6.82 12.28
C GLY A 245 -7.13 5.49 11.65
N VAL A 246 -7.47 5.47 10.35
CA VAL A 246 -7.75 4.23 9.62
C VAL A 246 -6.49 3.36 9.50
N PHE A 247 -5.34 3.94 9.14
CA PHE A 247 -4.08 3.19 9.07
C PHE A 247 -3.72 2.54 10.41
N VAL A 248 -3.84 3.28 11.52
CA VAL A 248 -3.60 2.75 12.87
C VAL A 248 -4.56 1.60 13.20
N ARG A 249 -5.85 1.73 12.85
CA ARG A 249 -6.85 0.65 13.05
C ARG A 249 -6.46 -0.65 12.34
N TYR A 250 -5.82 -0.56 11.17
CA TYR A 250 -5.32 -1.72 10.43
C TYR A 250 -3.95 -2.22 10.91
N GLY A 251 -3.30 -1.54 11.85
CA GLY A 251 -2.04 -1.95 12.46
C GLY A 251 -0.78 -1.34 11.83
N PHE A 252 -0.92 -0.36 10.92
CA PHE A 252 0.23 0.36 10.42
C PHE A 252 0.79 1.29 11.51
N LYS A 253 2.12 1.39 11.59
CA LYS A 253 2.79 2.49 12.30
C LYS A 253 2.65 3.74 11.42
N VAL A 254 2.31 4.89 12.01
CA VAL A 254 2.15 6.15 11.26
C VAL A 254 3.20 7.14 11.74
N ASN A 255 3.90 7.77 10.79
CA ASN A 255 4.90 8.80 11.05
C ASN A 255 4.27 10.19 11.22
#